data_AF-A0A2D8EVZ2-F1
#
_entry.id   AF-A0A2D8EVZ2-F1
#
_cell.length_a   1.000
_cell.length_b   1.000
_cell.length_c   1.000
_cell.angle_alpha   90.00
_cell.angle_beta   90.00
_cell.angle_gamma   90.00
#
_symmetry.space_group_name_H-M   'P 1'
#
loop_
_entity.id
_entity.type
_entity.pdbx_description
1 polymer ?
#
loop_
_entity_poly.entity_id
_entity_poly.type
_entity_poly.pdbx_seq_one_letter_code
_entity_poly.pdbx_strand_id
1 'polypeptide(L)'
;MDEFLRQARALLPWLPESLIRIYADSFAETQNRDIAIAEVRKSPEYNAVYPGNIRDDGTVRLSEQDYSAVKESYGLTLEDYGLNTEYFSNTFTKLIEAGVSPNEFRARIESARSGIVENVPAVKEYYSQNFGLDLNDNQIFASIIDPDVGQAILEGRITQAQIGGEAQARGFQLSRDEAQALERAGLSQAQARQLFAAAETEVPRLATLTRRFEGTEEPEVTTTEMTPEGLVERPGYDIEEFVQAQVFMSAQERERIRRLEAEEESLFTPMTGPARRGGRVTGLTQQ
;
A
#
# COMPACT_ATOMS: atom_id res chain seq x y z
N MET A 1 31.54 -7.12 -22.45
CA MET A 1 30.65 -6.57 -21.41
C MET A 1 29.99 -7.68 -20.60
N ASP A 2 29.25 -8.60 -21.23
CA ASP A 2 28.51 -9.68 -20.53
C ASP A 2 29.35 -10.57 -19.62
N GLU A 3 30.61 -10.83 -19.98
CA GLU A 3 31.54 -11.58 -19.13
C GLU A 3 31.91 -10.82 -17.85
N PHE A 4 32.22 -9.52 -17.95
CA PHE A 4 32.55 -8.68 -16.80
C PHE A 4 31.36 -8.52 -15.85
N LEU A 5 30.14 -8.37 -16.39
CA LEU A 5 28.91 -8.35 -15.57
C LEU A 5 28.72 -9.66 -14.80
N ARG A 6 28.92 -10.80 -15.45
CA ARG A 6 28.81 -12.11 -14.78
C ARG A 6 29.84 -12.26 -13.66
N GLN A 7 31.08 -11.84 -13.91
CA GLN A 7 32.13 -11.86 -12.89
C GLN A 7 31.83 -10.90 -11.74
N ALA A 8 31.36 -9.68 -12.02
CA ALA A 8 30.99 -8.69 -11.02
C ALA A 8 29.86 -9.20 -10.10
N ARG A 9 28.80 -9.80 -10.66
CA ARG A 9 27.72 -10.42 -9.89
C ARG A 9 28.21 -11.53 -8.96
N ALA A 10 29.15 -12.35 -9.42
CA ALA A 10 29.72 -13.42 -8.62
C ALA A 10 30.61 -12.90 -7.48
N LEU A 11 31.31 -11.79 -7.71
CA LEU A 11 32.22 -11.19 -6.72
C LEU A 11 31.48 -10.32 -5.70
N LEU A 12 30.41 -9.64 -6.11
CA LEU A 12 29.70 -8.64 -5.34
C LEU A 12 28.18 -8.94 -5.30
N PRO A 13 27.75 -10.13 -4.86
CA PRO A 13 26.35 -10.55 -4.91
C PRO A 13 25.41 -9.71 -4.04
N TRP A 14 25.95 -8.92 -3.10
CA TRP A 14 25.19 -8.02 -2.23
C TRP A 14 24.93 -6.64 -2.84
N LEU A 15 25.57 -6.29 -3.95
CA LEU A 15 25.33 -5.01 -4.62
C LEU A 15 24.08 -5.09 -5.51
N PRO A 16 23.24 -4.04 -5.55
CA PRO A 16 22.17 -3.94 -6.53
C PRO A 16 22.70 -3.95 -7.97
N GLU A 17 21.87 -4.45 -8.88
CA GLU A 17 22.22 -4.58 -10.30
C GLU A 17 22.64 -3.26 -10.96
N SER A 18 22.08 -2.12 -10.52
CA SER A 18 22.48 -0.79 -10.98
C SER A 18 23.94 -0.48 -10.67
N LEU A 19 24.41 -0.81 -9.47
CA LEU A 19 25.79 -0.60 -9.03
C LEU A 19 26.75 -1.64 -9.63
N ILE A 20 26.28 -2.88 -9.83
CA ILE A 20 27.04 -3.92 -10.51
C ILE A 20 27.41 -3.52 -11.93
N ARG A 21 26.51 -2.83 -12.64
CA ARG A 21 26.80 -2.32 -14.00
C ARG A 21 27.91 -1.29 -14.00
N ILE A 22 27.82 -0.29 -13.11
CA ILE A 22 28.86 0.73 -12.94
C ILE A 22 30.22 0.09 -12.63
N TYR A 23 30.23 -0.90 -11.74
CA TYR A 23 31.44 -1.66 -11.43
C TYR A 23 32.00 -2.37 -12.67
N ALA A 24 31.16 -3.10 -13.40
CA ALA A 24 31.59 -3.89 -14.56
C ALA A 24 32.12 -3.02 -15.70
N ASP A 25 31.49 -1.87 -15.95
CA ASP A 25 31.92 -0.89 -16.95
C ASP A 25 33.30 -0.33 -16.60
N SER A 26 33.47 0.16 -15.36
CA SER A 26 34.76 0.70 -14.89
C SER A 26 35.85 -0.37 -14.86
N PHE A 27 35.52 -1.60 -14.46
CA PHE A 27 36.48 -2.71 -14.45
C PHE A 27 36.89 -3.14 -15.87
N ALA A 28 35.97 -3.12 -16.84
CA ALA A 28 36.28 -3.44 -18.23
C ALA A 28 37.35 -2.49 -18.80
N GLU A 29 37.28 -1.20 -18.46
CA GLU A 29 38.21 -0.17 -18.92
C GLU A 29 39.54 -0.18 -18.16
N THR A 30 39.50 -0.34 -16.85
CA THR A 30 40.67 -0.12 -15.98
C THR A 30 41.39 -1.41 -15.60
N GLN A 31 40.70 -2.55 -15.69
CA GLN A 31 41.15 -3.85 -15.16
C GLN A 31 41.59 -3.78 -13.69
N ASN A 32 41.09 -2.80 -12.93
CA ASN A 32 41.46 -2.54 -11.54
C ASN A 32 40.22 -2.50 -10.65
N ARG A 33 40.14 -3.43 -9.70
CA ARG A 33 38.99 -3.58 -8.80
C ARG A 33 38.81 -2.40 -7.86
N ASP A 34 39.91 -1.80 -7.41
CA ASP A 34 39.89 -0.67 -6.49
C ASP A 34 39.37 0.59 -7.19
N ILE A 35 39.73 0.78 -8.46
CA ILE A 35 39.20 1.88 -9.27
C ILE A 35 37.71 1.64 -9.55
N ALA A 36 37.34 0.42 -9.92
CA ALA A 36 35.94 0.08 -10.21
C ALA A 36 35.01 0.28 -9.00
N ILE A 37 35.41 -0.15 -7.80
CA ILE A 37 34.59 0.08 -6.59
C ILE A 37 34.59 1.54 -6.16
N ALA A 38 35.69 2.28 -6.38
CA ALA A 38 35.72 3.71 -6.12
C ALA A 38 34.77 4.47 -7.05
N GLU A 39 34.64 4.04 -8.32
CA GLU A 39 33.70 4.64 -9.27
C GLU A 39 32.25 4.38 -8.87
N VAL A 40 31.93 3.15 -8.44
CA VAL A 40 30.63 2.83 -7.83
C VAL A 40 30.32 3.78 -6.68
N ARG A 41 31.24 3.95 -5.73
CA ARG A 41 31.02 4.78 -4.53
C ARG A 41 30.87 6.28 -4.81
N LYS A 42 31.38 6.76 -5.95
CA LYS A 42 31.21 8.15 -6.40
C LYS A 42 29.89 8.37 -7.13
N SER A 43 29.19 7.31 -7.53
CA SER A 43 28.01 7.42 -8.36
C SER A 43 26.80 7.96 -7.56
N PRO A 44 25.90 8.73 -8.20
CA PRO A 44 24.65 9.15 -7.56
C PRO A 44 23.78 7.97 -7.10
N GLU A 45 23.80 6.86 -7.85
CA GLU A 45 23.05 5.64 -7.54
C GLU A 45 23.54 5.01 -6.22
N TYR A 46 24.83 5.11 -5.91
CA TYR A 46 25.35 4.61 -4.63
C TYR A 46 24.73 5.36 -3.45
N ASN A 47 24.64 6.69 -3.53
CA ASN A 47 24.03 7.50 -2.47
C ASN A 47 22.52 7.23 -2.32
N ALA A 48 21.84 6.82 -3.40
CA ALA A 48 20.43 6.43 -3.33
C ALA A 48 20.24 5.08 -2.60
N VAL A 49 21.17 4.13 -2.78
CA VAL A 49 21.12 2.80 -2.16
C VAL A 49 21.64 2.83 -0.72
N TYR A 50 22.75 3.54 -0.49
CA TYR A 50 23.49 3.63 0.77
C TYR A 50 23.56 5.08 1.27
N PRO A 51 22.40 5.73 1.52
CA PRO A 51 22.37 7.12 1.97
C PRO A 51 23.16 7.30 3.27
N GLY A 52 23.85 8.43 3.40
CA GLY A 52 24.65 8.77 4.58
C GLY A 52 25.91 7.92 4.81
N ASN A 53 26.16 6.91 3.96
CA ASN A 53 27.34 6.05 4.10
C ASN A 53 28.64 6.70 3.61
N ILE A 54 28.56 7.71 2.74
CA ILE A 54 29.74 8.46 2.27
C ILE A 54 30.08 9.57 3.27
N ARG A 55 31.36 9.68 3.61
CA ARG A 55 31.91 10.79 4.40
C ARG A 55 32.26 11.98 3.49
N ASP A 56 32.47 13.14 4.09
CA ASP A 56 32.91 14.35 3.38
C ASP A 56 34.25 14.18 2.65
N ASP A 57 35.10 13.25 3.11
CA ASP A 57 36.37 12.90 2.48
C ASP A 57 36.25 11.86 1.35
N GLY A 58 35.04 11.41 1.02
CA GLY A 58 34.75 10.43 -0.02
C GLY A 58 34.95 8.97 0.40
N THR A 59 35.33 8.69 1.65
CA THR A 59 35.41 7.33 2.18
C THR A 59 34.04 6.82 2.63
N VAL A 60 33.87 5.49 2.67
CA VAL A 60 32.63 4.87 3.19
C VAL A 60 32.71 4.62 4.69
N ARG A 61 31.62 4.87 5.41
CA ARG A 61 31.49 4.65 6.85
C ARG A 61 31.51 3.18 7.20
N LEU A 62 30.70 2.42 6.46
CA LEU A 62 30.53 0.98 6.57
C LEU A 62 30.78 0.36 5.20
N SER A 63 31.22 -0.90 5.20
CA SER A 63 31.15 -1.70 3.97
C SER A 63 29.68 -1.85 3.56
N GLU A 64 29.42 -2.14 2.29
CA GLU A 64 28.06 -2.25 1.77
C GLU A 64 27.27 -3.40 2.42
N GLN A 65 27.96 -4.46 2.86
CA GLN A 65 27.38 -5.55 3.63
C GLN A 65 27.08 -5.11 5.07
N ASP A 66 28.04 -4.46 5.73
CA ASP A 66 27.86 -4.00 7.11
C ASP A 66 26.75 -2.95 7.21
N TYR A 67 26.62 -2.07 6.21
CA TYR A 67 25.54 -1.09 6.14
C TYR A 67 24.17 -1.78 6.13
N SER A 68 24.00 -2.79 5.27
CA SER A 68 22.77 -3.57 5.18
C SER A 68 22.49 -4.30 6.51
N ALA A 69 23.50 -4.93 7.11
CA ALA A 69 23.37 -5.64 8.38
C ALA A 69 23.04 -4.70 9.56
N VAL A 70 23.60 -3.49 9.58
CA VAL A 70 23.30 -2.47 10.60
C VAL A 70 21.86 -1.98 10.45
N LYS A 71 21.40 -1.67 9.22
CA LYS A 71 20.00 -1.29 8.98
C LYS A 71 19.01 -2.39 9.38
N GLU A 72 19.30 -3.63 9.01
CA GLU A 72 18.49 -4.79 9.41
C GLU A 72 18.44 -4.91 10.94
N SER A 73 19.57 -4.75 11.63
CA SER A 73 19.62 -4.81 13.10
C SER A 73 18.81 -3.70 13.78
N TYR A 74 18.80 -2.48 13.23
CA TYR A 74 17.90 -1.44 13.71
C TYR A 74 16.44 -1.78 13.44
N GLY A 75 16.14 -2.31 12.24
CA GLY A 75 14.80 -2.75 11.85
C GLY A 75 14.23 -3.76 12.83
N LEU A 76 14.96 -4.86 13.06
CA LEU A 76 14.58 -5.89 14.03
C LEU A 76 14.32 -5.32 15.43
N THR A 77 15.14 -4.36 15.86
CA THR A 77 14.97 -3.68 17.15
C THR A 77 13.64 -2.94 17.23
N LEU A 78 13.16 -2.34 16.14
CA LEU A 78 11.86 -1.66 16.10
C LEU A 78 10.69 -2.65 15.94
N GLU A 79 10.90 -3.72 15.19
CA GLU A 79 9.93 -4.81 14.99
C GLU A 79 9.61 -5.54 16.30
N ASP A 80 10.59 -5.69 17.20
CA ASP A 80 10.41 -6.23 18.56
C ASP A 80 9.34 -5.45 19.36
N TYR A 81 9.09 -4.18 19.01
CA TYR A 81 8.05 -3.33 19.61
C TYR A 81 6.82 -3.15 18.71
N GLY A 82 6.71 -3.93 17.63
CA GLY A 82 5.57 -3.90 16.70
C GLY A 82 5.50 -2.61 15.87
N LEU A 83 6.64 -1.98 15.61
CA LEU A 83 6.73 -0.80 14.73
C LEU A 83 7.05 -1.22 13.30
N ASN A 84 6.43 -0.56 12.31
CA ASN A 84 6.79 -0.74 10.92
C ASN A 84 8.09 0.04 10.61
N THR A 85 9.11 -0.67 10.17
CA THR A 85 10.47 -0.17 9.93
C THR A 85 10.57 0.74 8.71
N GLU A 86 9.64 0.63 7.75
CA GLU A 86 9.65 1.42 6.52
C GLU A 86 9.68 2.93 6.80
N TYR A 87 8.96 3.37 7.84
CA TYR A 87 8.88 4.78 8.25
C TYR A 87 10.19 5.34 8.84
N PHE A 88 11.09 4.47 9.28
CA PHE A 88 12.32 4.87 9.97
C PHE A 88 13.55 4.86 9.07
N SER A 89 13.39 4.68 7.75
CA SER A 89 14.50 4.66 6.79
C SER A 89 15.41 5.89 6.88
N ASN A 90 14.84 7.08 7.07
CA ASN A 90 15.59 8.32 7.27
C ASN A 90 16.28 8.34 8.64
N THR A 91 15.61 7.88 9.70
CA THR A 91 16.22 7.73 11.03
C THR A 91 17.41 6.80 11.00
N PHE A 92 17.31 5.64 10.35
CA PHE A 92 18.44 4.72 10.20
C PHE A 92 19.63 5.36 9.49
N THR A 93 19.36 6.19 8.47
CA THR A 93 20.40 6.96 7.77
C THR A 93 21.11 7.91 8.74
N LYS A 94 20.35 8.74 9.47
CA LYS A 94 20.88 9.69 10.47
C LYS A 94 21.70 8.97 11.56
N LEU A 95 21.26 7.78 12.01
CA LEU A 95 21.97 6.97 13.00
C LEU A 95 23.31 6.46 12.47
N ILE A 96 23.36 6.02 11.21
CA ILE A 96 24.60 5.57 10.56
C ILE A 96 25.55 6.74 10.36
N GLU A 97 25.06 7.89 9.92
CA GLU A 97 25.86 9.13 9.79
C GLU A 97 26.49 9.53 11.13
N ALA A 98 25.71 9.43 12.22
CA ALA A 98 26.16 9.69 13.58
C ALA A 98 27.04 8.58 14.19
N GLY A 99 27.19 7.44 13.51
CA GLY A 99 28.01 6.31 14.00
C GLY A 99 27.41 5.57 15.19
N VAL A 100 26.09 5.60 15.36
CA VAL A 100 25.40 4.91 16.46
C VAL A 100 25.42 3.41 16.21
N SER A 101 25.84 2.59 17.18
CA SER A 101 25.84 1.13 17.00
C SER A 101 24.43 0.52 17.16
N PRO A 102 24.13 -0.67 16.59
CA PRO A 102 22.86 -1.37 16.84
C PRO A 102 22.55 -1.61 18.32
N ASN A 103 23.57 -1.91 19.12
CA ASN A 103 23.39 -2.14 20.56
C ASN A 103 23.07 -0.85 21.32
N GLU A 104 23.70 0.27 20.93
CA GLU A 104 23.39 1.57 21.50
C GLU A 104 21.97 2.01 21.12
N PHE A 105 21.58 1.83 19.87
CA PHE A 105 20.21 2.10 19.43
C PHE A 105 19.20 1.29 20.24
N ARG A 106 19.41 -0.02 20.39
CA ARG A 106 18.55 -0.87 21.23
C ARG A 106 18.44 -0.37 22.67
N ALA A 107 19.56 0.00 23.30
CA ALA A 107 19.53 0.56 24.65
C ALA A 107 18.75 1.88 24.73
N ARG A 108 18.85 2.75 23.71
CA ARG A 108 18.07 4.00 23.64
C ARG A 108 16.56 3.70 23.50
N ILE A 109 16.20 2.74 22.66
CA ILE A 109 14.80 2.30 22.47
C ILE A 109 14.22 1.71 23.76
N GLU A 110 14.96 0.84 24.44
CA GLU A 110 14.55 0.23 25.71
C GLU A 110 14.36 1.27 26.83
N SER A 111 15.28 2.24 26.92
CA SER A 111 15.19 3.36 27.84
C SER A 111 13.99 4.26 27.55
N ALA A 112 13.77 4.61 26.28
CA ALA A 112 12.61 5.39 25.85
C ALA A 112 11.31 4.66 26.22
N ARG A 113 11.21 3.36 25.92
CA ARG A 113 10.03 2.57 26.25
C ARG A 113 9.74 2.57 27.75
N SER A 114 10.76 2.35 28.56
CA SER A 114 10.63 2.29 30.02
C SER A 114 10.11 3.60 30.61
N GLY A 115 10.60 4.75 30.14
CA GLY A 115 10.13 6.08 30.60
C GLY A 115 8.73 6.45 30.13
N ILE A 116 8.27 5.85 29.02
CA ILE A 116 6.95 6.12 28.43
C ILE A 116 5.86 5.27 29.06
N VAL A 117 6.13 3.98 29.32
CA VAL A 117 5.13 3.02 29.85
C VAL A 117 4.44 3.55 31.12
N GLU A 118 5.16 4.31 31.95
CA GLU A 118 4.60 4.91 33.17
C GLU A 118 3.61 6.07 32.91
N ASN A 119 3.66 6.71 31.73
CA ASN A 119 2.91 7.93 31.41
C ASN A 119 1.97 7.82 30.17
N VAL A 120 1.95 6.69 29.46
CA VAL A 120 1.14 6.49 28.23
C VAL A 120 -0.32 6.96 28.38
N PRO A 121 -1.06 6.67 29.47
CA PRO A 121 -2.47 7.08 29.58
C PRO A 121 -2.67 8.59 29.51
N ALA A 122 -1.82 9.38 30.16
CA ALA A 122 -1.92 10.83 30.14
C ALA A 122 -1.56 11.42 28.77
N VAL A 123 -0.59 10.80 28.08
CA VAL A 123 -0.19 11.21 26.73
C VAL A 123 -1.32 10.93 25.73
N LYS A 124 -1.95 9.76 25.79
CA LYS A 124 -3.13 9.43 24.98
C LYS A 124 -4.27 10.41 25.19
N GLU A 125 -4.60 10.69 26.45
CA GLU A 125 -5.65 11.64 26.79
C GLU A 125 -5.36 13.02 26.22
N TYR A 126 -4.11 13.49 26.34
CA TYR A 126 -3.70 14.77 25.76
C TYR A 126 -3.85 14.80 24.23
N TYR A 127 -3.43 13.75 23.52
CA TYR A 127 -3.57 13.70 22.06
C TYR A 127 -5.03 13.65 21.61
N SER A 128 -5.85 12.87 22.30
CA SER A 128 -7.28 12.77 22.04
C SER A 128 -7.99 14.11 22.26
N GLN A 129 -7.76 14.75 23.42
CA GLN A 129 -8.46 16.00 23.77
C GLN A 129 -8.02 17.21 22.94
N ASN A 130 -6.72 17.33 22.63
CA ASN A 130 -6.17 18.53 22.00
C ASN A 130 -6.10 18.44 20.47
N PHE A 131 -6.03 17.22 19.92
CA PHE A 131 -5.87 16.99 18.48
C PHE A 131 -6.94 16.05 17.89
N GLY A 132 -7.83 15.47 18.69
CA GLY A 132 -8.84 14.53 18.21
C GLY A 132 -8.26 13.19 17.76
N LEU A 133 -7.04 12.85 18.21
CA LEU A 133 -6.32 11.67 17.77
C LEU A 133 -6.31 10.59 18.85
N ASP A 134 -6.92 9.44 18.55
CA ASP A 134 -6.84 8.25 19.39
C ASP A 134 -5.61 7.42 18.99
N LEU A 135 -4.45 7.81 19.54
CA LEU A 135 -3.19 7.16 19.24
C LEU A 135 -3.01 5.88 20.08
N ASN A 136 -2.59 4.80 19.42
CA ASN A 136 -2.17 3.60 20.12
C ASN A 136 -0.74 3.76 20.71
N ASP A 137 -0.35 2.85 21.60
CA ASP A 137 0.95 2.88 22.28
C ASP A 137 2.12 2.89 21.31
N ASN A 138 2.00 2.19 20.18
CA ASN A 138 3.04 2.06 19.17
C ASN A 138 3.20 3.36 18.37
N GLN A 139 2.12 4.07 18.10
CA GLN A 139 2.14 5.38 17.44
C GLN A 139 2.76 6.46 18.35
N ILE A 140 2.44 6.43 19.64
CA ILE A 140 3.08 7.31 20.63
C ILE A 140 4.55 6.97 20.76
N PHE A 141 4.90 5.69 20.76
CA PHE A 141 6.30 5.28 20.86
C PHE A 141 7.10 5.66 19.61
N ALA A 142 6.53 5.45 18.42
CA ALA A 142 7.12 5.84 17.14
C ALA A 142 7.43 7.33 17.06
N SER A 143 6.52 8.20 17.53
CA SER A 143 6.71 9.65 17.51
C SER A 143 7.85 10.17 18.39
N ILE A 144 8.24 9.39 19.39
CA ILE A 144 9.34 9.72 20.29
C ILE A 144 10.68 9.27 19.72
N ILE A 145 10.69 8.13 19.01
CA ILE A 145 11.89 7.63 18.32
C ILE A 145 12.28 8.58 17.18
N ASP A 146 11.30 8.99 16.39
CA ASP A 146 11.50 9.92 15.27
C ASP A 146 10.38 10.98 15.25
N PRO A 147 10.69 12.25 15.53
CA PRO A 147 9.73 13.34 15.47
C PRO A 147 9.08 13.52 14.09
N ASP A 148 9.79 13.20 12.98
CA ASP A 148 9.27 13.32 11.62
C ASP A 148 8.17 12.26 11.39
N VAL A 149 8.39 11.03 11.88
CA VAL A 149 7.36 9.98 11.91
C VAL A 149 6.21 10.39 12.82
N GLY A 150 6.51 11.00 13.97
CA GLY A 150 5.52 11.57 14.85
C GLY A 150 4.62 12.58 14.16
N GLN A 151 5.20 13.53 13.44
CA GLN A 151 4.45 14.51 12.65
C GLN A 151 3.59 13.82 11.58
N ALA A 152 4.12 12.83 10.86
CA ALA A 152 3.35 12.08 9.88
C ALA A 152 2.16 11.32 10.49
N ILE A 153 2.30 10.81 11.73
CA ILE A 153 1.19 10.22 12.49
C ILE A 153 0.15 11.28 12.83
N LEU A 154 0.57 12.45 13.33
CA LEU A 154 -0.32 13.56 13.66
C LEU A 154 -1.09 14.09 12.44
N GLU A 155 -0.48 14.02 11.26
CA GLU A 155 -1.09 14.42 9.99
C GLU A 155 -1.91 13.29 9.33
N GLY A 156 -2.05 12.12 9.97
CA GLY A 156 -2.81 10.97 9.45
C GLY A 156 -2.15 10.22 8.30
N ARG A 157 -0.94 10.62 7.87
CA ARG A 157 -0.27 10.11 6.66
C ARG A 157 0.11 8.62 6.77
N ILE A 158 0.43 8.15 7.97
CA ILE A 158 0.75 6.73 8.22
C ILE A 158 -0.45 5.83 7.92
N THR A 159 -1.60 6.16 8.51
CA THR A 159 -2.84 5.41 8.31
C THR A 159 -3.26 5.45 6.85
N GLN A 160 -3.17 6.60 6.18
CA GLN A 160 -3.47 6.75 4.75
C GLN A 160 -2.59 5.84 3.88
N ALA A 161 -1.27 5.80 4.14
CA ALA A 161 -0.36 4.92 3.42
C ALA A 161 -0.67 3.43 3.65
N GLN A 162 -1.03 3.04 4.87
CA GLN A 162 -1.43 1.66 5.18
C GLN A 162 -2.71 1.25 4.46
N ILE A 163 -3.73 2.14 4.43
CA ILE A 163 -4.96 1.93 3.67
C ILE A 163 -4.65 1.77 2.17
N GLY A 164 -3.84 2.68 1.62
CA GLY A 164 -3.39 2.61 0.22
C GLY A 164 -2.62 1.32 -0.10
N GLY A 165 -1.75 0.88 0.80
CA GLY A 165 -1.01 -0.38 0.65
C GLY A 165 -1.91 -1.62 0.63
N GLU A 166 -2.95 -1.68 1.47
CA GLU A 166 -3.92 -2.79 1.46
C GLU A 166 -4.76 -2.84 0.17
N ALA A 167 -5.10 -1.68 -0.38
CA ALA A 167 -5.76 -1.57 -1.69
C ALA A 167 -4.82 -2.03 -2.81
N GLN A 168 -3.59 -1.51 -2.84
CA GLN A 168 -2.58 -1.81 -3.85
C GLN A 168 -2.20 -3.28 -3.88
N ALA A 169 -2.10 -3.92 -2.70
CA ALA A 169 -1.85 -5.35 -2.58
C ALA A 169 -2.90 -6.22 -3.30
N ARG A 170 -4.08 -5.67 -3.58
CA ARG A 170 -5.21 -6.33 -4.26
C ARG A 170 -5.50 -5.76 -5.64
N GLY A 171 -4.57 -4.97 -6.18
CA GLY A 171 -4.67 -4.40 -7.51
C GLY A 171 -5.51 -3.13 -7.60
N PHE A 172 -5.98 -2.56 -6.47
CA PHE A 172 -6.70 -1.29 -6.45
C PHE A 172 -5.72 -0.13 -6.21
N GLN A 173 -5.85 0.94 -6.98
CA GLN A 173 -5.06 2.15 -6.78
C GLN A 173 -5.98 3.21 -6.16
N LEU A 174 -5.61 3.70 -4.98
CA LEU A 174 -6.28 4.84 -4.36
C LEU A 174 -5.50 6.12 -4.64
N SER A 175 -6.22 7.18 -4.94
CA SER A 175 -5.70 8.53 -4.84
C SER A 175 -5.41 8.91 -3.38
N ARG A 176 -4.62 9.97 -3.19
CA ARG A 176 -4.34 10.50 -1.84
C ARG A 176 -5.62 10.97 -1.15
N ASP A 177 -6.53 11.58 -1.90
CA ASP A 177 -7.77 12.12 -1.36
C ASP A 177 -8.72 11.00 -0.92
N GLU A 178 -8.77 9.88 -1.64
CA GLU A 178 -9.54 8.70 -1.23
C GLU A 178 -8.96 8.04 0.02
N ALA A 179 -7.64 7.84 0.07
CA ALA A 179 -6.99 7.29 1.27
C ALA A 179 -7.20 8.20 2.49
N GLN A 180 -7.17 9.52 2.30
CA GLN A 180 -7.49 10.50 3.34
C GLN A 180 -8.96 10.47 3.74
N ALA A 181 -9.88 10.34 2.79
CA ALA A 181 -11.31 10.25 3.10
C ALA A 181 -11.61 8.99 3.92
N LEU A 182 -10.99 7.85 3.58
CA LEU A 182 -11.09 6.60 4.33
C LEU A 182 -10.50 6.70 5.74
N GLU A 183 -9.35 7.35 5.87
CA GLU A 183 -8.74 7.63 7.18
C GLU A 183 -9.63 8.51 8.05
N ARG A 184 -10.18 9.61 7.49
CA ARG A 184 -11.15 10.48 8.18
C ARG A 184 -12.46 9.77 8.53
N ALA A 185 -12.83 8.76 7.75
CA ALA A 185 -13.95 7.87 8.07
C ALA A 185 -13.63 6.88 9.21
N GLY A 186 -12.41 6.91 9.75
CA GLY A 186 -11.98 6.13 10.90
C GLY A 186 -11.48 4.73 10.55
N LEU A 187 -11.14 4.46 9.28
CA LEU A 187 -10.64 3.14 8.90
C LEU A 187 -9.21 2.91 9.41
N SER A 188 -9.04 1.83 10.16
CA SER A 188 -7.73 1.25 10.46
C SER A 188 -7.20 0.40 9.30
N GLN A 189 -5.91 0.08 9.31
CA GLN A 189 -5.32 -0.89 8.37
C GLN A 189 -6.07 -2.23 8.37
N ALA A 190 -6.45 -2.75 9.55
CA ALA A 190 -7.14 -4.03 9.64
C ALA A 190 -8.53 -4.01 8.99
N GLN A 191 -9.26 -2.90 9.15
CA GLN A 191 -10.54 -2.68 8.48
C GLN A 191 -10.35 -2.48 6.97
N ALA A 192 -9.32 -1.73 6.55
CA ALA A 192 -8.99 -1.54 5.14
C ALA A 192 -8.64 -2.88 4.46
N ARG A 193 -7.84 -3.73 5.12
CA ARG A 193 -7.54 -5.08 4.64
C ARG A 193 -8.81 -5.92 4.40
N GLN A 194 -9.77 -5.85 5.34
CA GLN A 194 -11.06 -6.55 5.20
C GLN A 194 -11.89 -5.96 4.06
N LEU A 195 -11.98 -4.62 3.98
CA LEU A 195 -12.70 -3.90 2.94
C LEU A 195 -12.18 -4.27 1.54
N PHE A 196 -10.88 -4.19 1.32
CA PHE A 196 -10.30 -4.45 0.01
C PHE A 196 -10.28 -5.94 -0.33
N ALA A 197 -10.24 -6.85 0.65
CA ALA A 197 -10.45 -8.28 0.40
C ALA A 197 -11.89 -8.58 -0.07
N ALA A 198 -12.89 -7.89 0.49
CA ALA A 198 -14.26 -7.97 -0.02
C ALA A 198 -14.36 -7.36 -1.43
N ALA A 199 -13.73 -6.20 -1.64
CA ALA A 199 -13.73 -5.52 -2.94
C ALA A 199 -13.11 -6.38 -4.05
N GLU A 200 -12.02 -7.10 -3.77
CA GLU A 200 -11.37 -8.03 -4.70
C GLU A 200 -12.35 -9.09 -5.26
N THR A 201 -13.34 -9.49 -4.46
CA THR A 201 -14.36 -10.47 -4.85
C THR A 201 -15.58 -9.80 -5.49
N GLU A 202 -16.12 -8.76 -4.88
CA GLU A 202 -17.40 -8.16 -5.27
C GLU A 202 -17.29 -7.19 -6.44
N VAL A 203 -16.21 -6.38 -6.53
CA VAL A 203 -16.08 -5.38 -7.60
C VAL A 203 -16.12 -6.02 -8.99
N PRO A 204 -15.38 -7.09 -9.31
CA PRO A 204 -15.46 -7.74 -10.63
C PRO A 204 -16.84 -8.33 -10.93
N ARG A 205 -17.53 -8.84 -9.90
CA ARG A 205 -18.90 -9.36 -10.02
C ARG A 205 -19.87 -8.24 -10.34
N LEU A 206 -19.89 -7.18 -9.55
CA LEU A 206 -20.74 -6.00 -9.74
C LEU A 206 -20.47 -5.31 -11.09
N ALA A 207 -19.20 -5.24 -11.52
CA ALA A 207 -18.84 -4.74 -12.84
C ALA A 207 -19.41 -5.59 -13.98
N THR A 208 -19.51 -6.91 -13.77
CA THR A 208 -20.10 -7.83 -14.75
C THR A 208 -21.63 -7.70 -14.79
N LEU A 209 -22.29 -7.56 -13.63
CA LEU A 209 -23.73 -7.31 -13.54
C LEU A 209 -24.09 -5.96 -14.17
N THR A 210 -23.35 -4.91 -13.86
CA THR A 210 -23.51 -3.57 -14.46
C THR A 210 -23.44 -3.62 -15.97
N ARG A 211 -22.39 -4.23 -16.54
CA ARG A 211 -22.25 -4.36 -18.01
C ARG A 211 -23.38 -5.18 -18.63
N ARG A 212 -23.94 -6.16 -17.91
CA ARG A 212 -25.01 -7.03 -18.39
C ARG A 212 -26.37 -6.33 -18.39
N PHE A 213 -26.67 -5.56 -17.35
CA PHE A 213 -28.01 -5.04 -17.10
C PHE A 213 -28.14 -3.55 -17.38
N GLU A 214 -27.14 -2.77 -17.00
CA GLU A 214 -27.12 -1.30 -17.17
C GLU A 214 -26.35 -0.88 -18.44
N GLY A 215 -25.56 -1.79 -19.04
CA GLY A 215 -24.73 -1.55 -20.23
C GLY A 215 -25.47 -1.21 -21.54
N THR A 216 -26.75 -0.84 -21.46
CA THR A 216 -27.59 -0.42 -22.59
C THR A 216 -28.23 0.95 -22.42
N GLU A 217 -28.01 1.65 -21.30
CA GLU A 217 -28.49 3.04 -21.14
C GLU A 217 -27.58 3.98 -21.93
N GLU A 218 -28.05 4.46 -23.08
CA GLU A 218 -27.44 5.60 -23.78
C GLU A 218 -27.35 6.77 -22.77
N PRO A 219 -26.19 7.44 -22.64
CA PRO A 219 -26.03 8.49 -21.65
C PRO A 219 -27.02 9.61 -21.93
N GLU A 220 -27.94 9.87 -20.98
CA GLU A 220 -28.72 11.09 -20.98
C GLU A 220 -27.73 12.24 -20.80
N VAL A 221 -27.47 12.96 -21.91
CA VAL A 221 -26.53 14.08 -21.98
C VAL A 221 -27.02 15.18 -21.04
N THR A 222 -26.64 15.08 -19.77
CA THR A 222 -26.85 16.14 -18.80
C THR A 222 -25.60 17.00 -18.90
N THR A 223 -25.72 18.09 -19.64
CA THR A 223 -24.69 19.13 -19.78
C THR A 223 -24.24 19.61 -18.42
N THR A 224 -23.07 19.19 -17.92
CA THR A 224 -22.16 19.98 -17.09
C THR A 224 -20.80 19.28 -17.03
N GLU A 225 -19.75 20.05 -17.35
CA GLU A 225 -18.31 19.77 -17.23
C GLU A 225 -17.66 18.78 -18.21
N MET A 226 -17.18 19.36 -19.32
CA MET A 226 -16.15 18.75 -20.18
C MET A 226 -14.79 18.83 -19.45
N THR A 227 -14.25 17.70 -19.05
CA THR A 227 -12.81 17.55 -18.80
C THR A 227 -12.04 17.54 -20.13
N PRO A 228 -10.75 17.94 -20.19
CA PRO A 228 -10.01 18.09 -21.44
C PRO A 228 -9.63 16.77 -22.15
N GLU A 229 -10.01 15.63 -21.60
CA GLU A 229 -9.79 14.31 -22.18
C GLU A 229 -11.16 13.66 -22.40
N GLY A 230 -11.60 13.58 -23.66
CA GLY A 230 -12.91 13.08 -24.06
C GLY A 230 -13.10 11.58 -23.87
N LEU A 231 -12.97 11.08 -22.65
CA LEU A 231 -13.36 9.75 -22.24
C LEU A 231 -14.47 9.88 -21.19
N VAL A 232 -15.71 9.71 -21.62
CA VAL A 232 -16.76 9.24 -20.70
C VAL A 232 -16.44 7.78 -20.41
N GLU A 233 -15.54 7.50 -19.47
CA GLU A 233 -15.38 6.15 -18.95
C GLU A 233 -16.52 5.87 -17.98
N ARG A 234 -17.63 5.28 -18.45
CA ARG A 234 -18.45 4.40 -17.60
C ARG A 234 -18.99 3.22 -18.38
N PRO A 235 -18.34 2.04 -18.27
CA PRO A 235 -19.09 0.80 -18.23
C PRO A 235 -18.48 -0.19 -17.22
N GLY A 236 -18.72 0.02 -15.92
CA GLY A 236 -18.39 -0.95 -14.89
C GLY A 236 -18.54 -0.37 -13.48
N TYR A 237 -19.04 -1.18 -12.56
CA TYR A 237 -19.00 -0.88 -11.13
C TYR A 237 -17.54 -0.94 -10.65
N ASP A 238 -17.03 0.12 -10.03
CA ASP A 238 -15.61 0.21 -9.68
C ASP A 238 -15.33 0.23 -8.16
N ILE A 239 -14.05 0.44 -7.79
CA ILE A 239 -13.63 0.47 -6.39
C ILE A 239 -14.14 1.71 -5.66
N GLU A 240 -14.25 2.84 -6.34
CA GLU A 240 -14.74 4.09 -5.75
C GLU A 240 -16.21 3.90 -5.35
N GLU A 241 -17.03 3.38 -6.25
CA GLU A 241 -18.45 3.09 -6.02
C GLU A 241 -18.63 2.04 -4.91
N PHE A 242 -17.77 1.01 -4.85
CA PHE A 242 -17.77 0.05 -3.75
C PHE A 242 -17.49 0.69 -2.39
N VAL A 243 -16.45 1.52 -2.32
CA VAL A 243 -16.08 2.25 -1.11
C VAL A 243 -17.17 3.21 -0.68
N GLN A 244 -17.78 3.94 -1.62
CA GLN A 244 -18.92 4.82 -1.36
C GLN A 244 -20.11 4.07 -0.77
N ALA A 245 -20.40 2.86 -1.27
CA ALA A 245 -21.48 2.02 -0.74
C ALA A 245 -21.17 1.51 0.68
N GLN A 246 -19.97 0.97 0.90
CA GLN A 246 -19.62 0.23 2.12
C GLN A 246 -19.15 1.11 3.27
N VAL A 247 -18.38 2.17 2.98
CA VAL A 247 -17.77 3.03 4.00
C VAL A 247 -18.59 4.29 4.21
N PHE A 248 -18.92 4.99 3.12
CA PHE A 248 -19.65 6.26 3.17
C PHE A 248 -21.17 6.08 3.14
N MET A 249 -21.64 4.84 3.06
CA MET A 249 -23.06 4.49 3.14
C MET A 249 -23.89 5.26 2.10
N SER A 250 -23.35 5.48 0.90
CA SER A 250 -24.07 6.12 -0.20
C SER A 250 -25.39 5.37 -0.45
N ALA A 251 -26.51 6.10 -0.35
CA ALA A 251 -27.83 5.52 -0.59
C ALA A 251 -28.00 5.13 -2.06
N GLN A 252 -27.42 5.91 -2.96
CA GLN A 252 -27.44 5.67 -4.40
C GLN A 252 -26.71 4.38 -4.75
N GLU A 253 -25.45 4.21 -4.30
CA GLU A 253 -24.68 3.02 -4.64
C GLU A 253 -25.25 1.76 -3.99
N ARG A 254 -25.77 1.85 -2.76
CA ARG A 254 -26.43 0.71 -2.10
C ARG A 254 -27.77 0.32 -2.73
N GLU A 255 -28.51 1.27 -3.30
CA GLU A 255 -29.70 0.96 -4.10
C GLU A 255 -29.30 0.31 -5.42
N ARG A 256 -28.23 0.80 -6.06
CA ARG A 256 -27.71 0.24 -7.30
C ARG A 256 -27.25 -1.21 -7.14
N ILE A 257 -26.45 -1.52 -6.12
CA ILE A 257 -26.08 -2.91 -5.78
C ILE A 257 -27.33 -3.78 -5.62
N ARG A 258 -28.31 -3.34 -4.81
CA ARG A 258 -29.54 -4.10 -4.57
C ARG A 258 -30.34 -4.36 -5.84
N ARG A 259 -30.39 -3.41 -6.77
CA ARG A 259 -31.05 -3.59 -8.06
C ARG A 259 -30.35 -4.65 -8.90
N LEU A 260 -29.02 -4.55 -9.03
CA LEU A 260 -28.21 -5.51 -9.79
C LEU A 260 -28.33 -6.93 -9.23
N GLU A 261 -28.36 -7.08 -7.90
CA GLU A 261 -28.56 -8.37 -7.23
C GLU A 261 -29.98 -8.92 -7.46
N ALA A 262 -31.01 -8.10 -7.36
CA ALA A 262 -32.39 -8.52 -7.62
C ALA A 262 -32.60 -8.98 -9.08
N GLU A 263 -31.96 -8.31 -10.03
CA GLU A 263 -31.99 -8.69 -11.45
C GLU A 263 -31.25 -10.02 -11.69
N GLU A 264 -30.11 -10.24 -11.02
CA GLU A 264 -29.41 -11.53 -11.01
C GLU A 264 -30.31 -12.66 -10.48
N GLU A 265 -30.98 -12.48 -9.34
CA GLU A 265 -31.90 -13.46 -8.74
C GLU A 265 -33.10 -13.79 -9.64
N SER A 266 -33.64 -12.79 -10.34
CA SER A 266 -34.79 -12.96 -11.23
C SER A 266 -34.51 -13.92 -12.39
N LEU A 267 -33.26 -13.97 -12.88
CA LEU A 267 -32.83 -14.88 -13.94
C LEU A 267 -32.68 -16.33 -13.46
N PHE A 268 -32.42 -16.53 -12.17
CA PHE A 268 -32.28 -17.86 -11.56
C PHE A 268 -33.62 -18.48 -11.14
N THR A 269 -34.72 -17.74 -11.25
CA THR A 269 -36.05 -18.32 -10.97
C THR A 269 -36.47 -19.21 -12.14
N PRO A 270 -36.56 -20.55 -11.99
CA PRO A 270 -37.04 -21.40 -13.06
C PRO A 270 -38.51 -21.04 -13.31
N MET A 271 -38.82 -20.53 -14.51
CA MET A 271 -40.19 -20.42 -14.98
C MET A 271 -40.82 -21.81 -15.01
N THR A 272 -41.40 -22.23 -13.89
CA THR A 272 -42.31 -23.37 -13.83
C THR A 272 -43.63 -22.91 -14.43
N GLY A 273 -43.65 -22.81 -15.76
CA GLY A 273 -44.87 -22.51 -16.51
C GLY A 273 -45.92 -23.59 -16.22
N PRO A 274 -47.18 -23.22 -15.95
CA PRO A 274 -48.23 -24.18 -15.65
C PRO A 274 -48.51 -25.02 -16.90
N ALA A 275 -48.24 -26.32 -16.83
CA ALA A 275 -48.66 -27.27 -17.85
C ALA A 275 -50.21 -27.28 -17.91
N ARG A 276 -50.77 -26.54 -18.87
CA ARG A 276 -52.19 -26.64 -19.23
C ARG A 276 -52.46 -28.06 -19.74
N ARG A 277 -52.98 -28.93 -18.87
CA ARG A 277 -53.53 -30.23 -19.24
C ARG A 277 -55.06 -30.08 -19.35
N GLY A 278 -55.52 -29.51 -20.46
CA GLY A 278 -56.91 -29.56 -20.91
C GLY A 278 -56.93 -30.20 -22.30
N GLY A 279 -57.87 -31.05 -22.71
CA GLY A 279 -59.07 -31.57 -22.09
C GLY A 279 -59.47 -32.83 -22.88
N ARG A 280 -60.31 -33.68 -22.27
CA ARG A 280 -60.85 -34.89 -22.88
C ARG A 280 -61.69 -34.52 -24.11
N VAL A 281 -61.42 -35.15 -25.25
CA VAL A 281 -62.35 -35.18 -26.39
C VAL A 281 -62.91 -36.59 -26.50
N THR A 282 -64.21 -36.70 -26.23
CA THR A 282 -65.07 -37.87 -26.41
C THR A 282 -65.83 -37.77 -27.72
N GLY A 283 -65.84 -38.86 -28.52
CA GLY A 283 -66.77 -39.12 -29.64
C GLY A 283 -66.40 -38.47 -30.98
N LEU A 284 -66.58 -39.07 -32.18
CA LEU A 284 -67.51 -40.12 -32.62
C LEU A 284 -67.11 -40.68 -34.03
N THR A 285 -67.31 -42.00 -34.21
CA THR A 285 -67.80 -42.78 -35.38
C THR A 285 -67.12 -42.84 -36.77
N GLN A 286 -66.78 -44.11 -37.13
CA GLN A 286 -67.29 -44.93 -38.25
C GLN A 286 -66.68 -44.80 -39.65
N GLN A 287 -65.98 -45.87 -40.07
CA GLN A 287 -66.31 -46.72 -41.23
C GLN A 287 -65.84 -48.15 -40.96
#